data_AF-A0A534I0E9-F1
#
_entry.id   AF-A0A534I0E9-F1
#
_cell.length_a   1.000
_cell.length_b   1.000
_cell.length_c   1.000
_cell.angle_alpha   90.00
_cell.angle_beta   90.00
_cell.angle_gamma   90.00
#
_symmetry.space_group_name_H-M   'P 1'
#
loop_
_entity.id
_entity.type
_entity.pdbx_description
1 polymer ?
#
loop_
_entity_poly.entity_id
_entity_poly.type
_entity_poly.pdbx_seq_one_letter_code
_entity_poly.pdbx_strand_id
1 'polypeptide(L)'
;MVHDGYLVETKAHIEGEKQRMFAYYLAPRGWERANAIKQRLATIRVPVVVAGVPKEMSLEEIDRATSVHLTFSDIIREAMTVDRLDLEYLEGIDDRRKRAMDERVKRLEEFTRAVMIAWKDGRVTATERLLVEQLRENLGISREEQQRIESEVMEDVLENRTGIYAAVAEEALEDGPITEDERELLEALRKKLGLSSRDVRAIESEIGKAES
;
A
#
# COMPACT_ATOMS: atom_id res chain seq x y z
N MET A 1 -8.47 10.11 -21.47
CA MET A 1 -7.78 11.38 -21.77
C MET A 1 -8.65 12.51 -21.23
N VAL A 2 -8.14 13.32 -20.30
CA VAL A 2 -8.85 14.50 -19.81
C VAL A 2 -8.87 15.53 -20.94
N HIS A 3 -10.05 15.99 -21.33
CA HIS A 3 -10.18 17.00 -22.39
C HIS A 3 -9.58 18.33 -21.95
N ASP A 4 -8.82 18.93 -22.86
CA ASP A 4 -8.19 20.23 -22.70
C ASP A 4 -9.24 21.30 -22.32
N GLY A 5 -8.96 22.08 -21.26
CA GLY A 5 -9.83 23.16 -20.78
C GLY A 5 -10.82 22.84 -19.63
N TYR A 6 -10.84 21.61 -19.08
CA TYR A 6 -11.62 21.29 -17.87
C TYR A 6 -10.82 21.31 -16.57
N LEU A 7 -9.49 21.23 -16.65
CA LEU A 7 -8.60 21.30 -15.50
C LEU A 7 -7.72 22.54 -15.60
N VAL A 8 -7.36 23.08 -14.45
CA VAL A 8 -6.29 24.07 -14.28
C VAL A 8 -5.19 23.40 -13.48
N GLU A 9 -3.97 23.48 -13.99
CA GLU A 9 -2.77 23.01 -13.32
C GLU A 9 -2.08 24.19 -12.62
N THR A 10 -1.72 24.03 -11.36
CA THR A 10 -0.98 25.03 -10.60
C THR A 10 0.03 24.37 -9.67
N LYS A 11 1.17 25.03 -9.44
CA LYS A 11 2.15 24.56 -8.47
C LYS A 11 1.73 24.98 -7.06
N ALA A 12 1.19 24.05 -6.29
CA ALA A 12 0.76 24.28 -4.92
C ALA A 12 1.72 23.61 -3.93
N HIS A 13 1.80 24.16 -2.71
CA HIS A 13 2.36 23.42 -1.58
C HIS A 13 1.27 22.48 -1.08
N ILE A 14 1.57 21.18 -1.03
CA ILE A 14 0.67 20.16 -0.49
C ILE A 14 1.16 19.84 0.92
N GLU A 15 0.23 19.83 1.88
CA GLU A 15 0.54 19.53 3.27
C GLU A 15 1.19 18.15 3.38
N GLY A 16 2.35 18.09 4.05
CA GLY A 16 3.17 16.87 4.16
C GLY A 16 4.29 16.74 3.12
N GLU A 17 4.26 17.51 2.03
CA GLU A 17 5.28 17.44 0.97
C GLU A 17 6.36 18.51 1.11
N LYS A 18 7.63 18.09 1.03
CA LYS A 18 8.79 19.00 1.12
C LYS A 18 8.93 19.91 -0.12
N GLN A 19 8.27 19.59 -1.22
CA GLN A 19 8.36 20.32 -2.49
C GLN A 19 6.99 20.75 -3.01
N ARG A 20 6.97 21.79 -3.85
CA ARG A 20 5.74 22.22 -4.53
C ARG A 20 5.39 21.22 -5.61
N MET A 21 4.18 20.69 -5.54
CA MET A 21 3.67 19.69 -6.47
C MET A 21 2.72 20.32 -7.47
N PHE A 22 2.55 19.66 -8.61
CA PHE A 22 1.49 20.00 -9.55
C PHE A 22 0.14 19.57 -8.95
N ALA A 23 -0.71 20.55 -8.69
CA ALA A 23 -2.08 20.36 -8.24
C ALA A 23 -3.04 20.65 -9.39
N TYR A 24 -4.05 19.80 -9.53
CA TYR A 24 -5.06 19.88 -10.58
C TYR A 24 -6.40 20.26 -9.98
N TYR A 25 -6.96 21.37 -10.44
CA TYR A 25 -8.28 21.86 -10.03
C TYR A 25 -9.24 21.85 -11.22
N LEU A 26 -10.54 21.83 -10.95
CA LEU A 26 -11.53 22.05 -12.00
C LEU A 26 -11.44 23.50 -12.49
N ALA A 27 -11.28 23.69 -13.79
CA ALA A 27 -11.50 24.98 -14.44
C ALA A 27 -12.99 25.38 -14.31
N PRO A 28 -13.38 26.65 -14.51
CA PRO A 28 -14.79 27.05 -14.47
C PRO A 28 -15.70 26.19 -15.35
N ARG A 29 -15.26 25.87 -16.58
CA ARG A 29 -15.98 24.94 -17.48
C ARG A 29 -16.03 23.51 -16.94
N GLY A 30 -14.98 23.07 -16.25
CA GLY A 30 -14.93 21.75 -15.59
C GLY A 30 -15.91 21.68 -14.44
N TRP A 31 -16.01 22.76 -13.67
CA TRP A 31 -16.95 22.89 -12.57
C TRP A 31 -18.40 22.92 -13.07
N GLU A 32 -18.71 23.70 -14.11
CA GLU A 32 -20.03 23.70 -14.74
C GLU A 32 -20.43 22.31 -15.23
N ARG A 33 -19.52 21.60 -15.92
CA ARG A 33 -19.76 20.23 -16.38
C ARG A 33 -19.98 19.27 -15.22
N ALA A 34 -19.14 19.33 -14.18
CA ALA A 34 -19.27 18.50 -12.99
C ALA A 34 -20.61 18.76 -12.28
N ASN A 35 -21.02 20.03 -12.17
CA ASN A 35 -22.29 20.40 -11.56
C ASN A 35 -23.49 19.94 -12.38
N ALA A 36 -23.42 20.04 -13.72
CA ALA A 36 -24.46 19.51 -14.62
C ALA A 36 -24.61 17.98 -14.47
N ILE A 37 -23.50 17.25 -14.35
CA ILE A 37 -23.52 15.81 -14.05
C ILE A 37 -24.19 15.56 -12.69
N LYS A 38 -23.78 16.30 -11.65
CA LYS A 38 -24.36 16.18 -10.30
C LYS A 38 -25.88 16.41 -10.31
N GLN A 39 -26.34 17.47 -10.97
CA GLN A 39 -27.78 17.77 -11.08
C GLN A 39 -28.53 16.68 -11.84
N ARG A 40 -27.96 16.16 -12.93
CA ARG A 40 -28.59 15.06 -13.67
C ARG A 40 -28.67 13.78 -12.84
N LEU A 41 -27.65 13.49 -12.03
CA LEU A 41 -27.68 12.32 -11.16
C LEU A 41 -28.68 12.47 -10.01
N ALA A 42 -28.85 13.68 -9.48
CA ALA A 42 -29.80 13.95 -8.39
C ALA A 42 -31.26 13.70 -8.78
N THR A 43 -31.61 13.79 -10.06
CA THR A 43 -32.98 13.52 -10.55
C THR A 43 -33.26 12.05 -10.83
N ILE A 44 -32.23 11.20 -10.85
CA ILE A 44 -32.41 9.76 -11.08
C ILE A 44 -33.09 9.15 -9.85
N ARG A 45 -34.18 8.42 -10.10
CA ARG A 45 -34.84 7.58 -9.10
C ARG A 45 -34.50 6.13 -9.40
N VAL A 46 -34.28 5.37 -8.34
CA VAL A 46 -34.01 3.94 -8.41
C VAL A 46 -35.00 3.17 -7.55
N PRO A 47 -35.44 1.99 -7.98
CA PRO A 47 -36.29 1.12 -7.18
C PRO A 47 -35.47 0.52 -6.03
N VAL A 48 -35.85 0.82 -4.80
CA VAL A 48 -35.26 0.26 -3.58
C VAL A 48 -36.34 -0.41 -2.75
N VAL A 49 -36.06 -1.58 -2.21
CA VAL A 49 -36.95 -2.30 -1.29
C VAL A 49 -36.81 -1.69 0.10
N VAL A 50 -37.94 -1.29 0.67
CA VAL A 50 -38.06 -0.76 2.03
C VAL A 50 -39.08 -1.62 2.76
N ALA A 51 -38.64 -2.36 3.78
CA ALA A 51 -39.49 -3.29 4.53
C ALA A 51 -40.30 -4.24 3.61
N GLY A 52 -39.66 -4.78 2.57
CA GLY A 52 -40.27 -5.68 1.60
C GLY A 52 -41.11 -5.03 0.49
N VAL A 53 -41.28 -3.69 0.52
CA VAL A 53 -42.06 -2.96 -0.51
C VAL A 53 -41.12 -2.16 -1.42
N PRO A 54 -41.22 -2.31 -2.76
CA PRO A 54 -40.42 -1.50 -3.67
C PRO A 54 -40.91 -0.05 -3.67
N LYS A 55 -39.96 0.88 -3.48
CA LYS A 55 -40.19 2.31 -3.51
C LYS A 55 -39.15 2.98 -4.41
N GLU A 56 -39.61 3.89 -5.26
CA GLU A 56 -38.73 4.73 -6.06
C GLU A 56 -38.12 5.82 -5.18
N MET A 57 -36.80 5.79 -4.99
CA MET A 57 -36.08 6.76 -4.16
C MET A 57 -34.98 7.46 -4.97
N SER A 58 -34.76 8.74 -4.70
CA SER A 58 -33.56 9.42 -5.19
C SER A 58 -32.32 9.00 -4.39
N LEU A 59 -31.14 9.25 -4.94
CA LEU A 59 -29.88 8.98 -4.24
C LEU A 59 -29.78 9.70 -2.89
N GLU A 60 -30.29 10.93 -2.81
CA GLU A 60 -30.29 11.73 -1.59
C GLU A 60 -31.31 11.21 -0.56
N GLU A 61 -32.44 10.67 -1.02
CA GLU A 61 -33.41 10.02 -0.15
C GLU A 61 -32.86 8.71 0.43
N ILE A 62 -32.06 7.97 -0.34
CA ILE A 62 -31.39 6.74 0.11
C ILE A 62 -30.33 7.05 1.17
N ASP A 63 -29.42 7.99 0.88
CA ASP A 63 -28.37 8.41 1.81
C ASP A 63 -28.94 8.93 3.14
N ARG A 64 -30.03 9.70 3.10
CA ARG A 64 -30.71 10.18 4.32
C ARG A 64 -31.50 9.10 5.06
N ALA A 65 -31.91 8.03 4.38
CA ALA A 65 -32.66 6.93 4.99
C ALA A 65 -31.73 5.93 5.70
N THR A 66 -30.45 5.91 5.34
CA THR A 66 -29.44 5.07 6.00
C THR A 66 -28.70 5.86 7.08
N SER A 67 -28.27 5.16 8.13
CA SER A 67 -27.38 5.73 9.16
C SER A 67 -25.95 5.96 8.66
N VAL A 68 -25.60 5.32 7.55
CA VAL A 68 -24.31 5.42 6.86
C VAL A 68 -24.38 6.47 5.75
N HIS A 69 -23.33 7.28 5.61
CA HIS A 69 -23.17 8.17 4.47
C HIS A 69 -22.82 7.38 3.21
N LEU A 70 -23.80 7.19 2.33
CA LEU A 70 -23.66 6.44 1.09
C LEU A 70 -23.29 7.36 -0.07
N THR A 71 -22.13 7.10 -0.67
CA THR A 71 -21.78 7.78 -1.91
C THR A 71 -22.52 7.17 -3.10
N PHE A 72 -22.68 7.94 -4.17
CA PHE A 72 -23.22 7.44 -5.43
C PHE A 72 -22.51 6.19 -5.94
N SER A 73 -21.17 6.18 -5.82
CA SER A 73 -20.34 5.04 -6.23
C SER A 73 -20.64 3.79 -5.41
N ASP A 74 -21.01 3.94 -4.14
CA ASP A 74 -21.38 2.81 -3.28
C ASP A 74 -22.72 2.22 -3.72
N ILE A 75 -23.73 3.07 -3.92
CA ILE A 75 -25.05 2.64 -4.38
C ILE A 75 -24.93 1.92 -5.74
N ILE A 76 -24.17 2.46 -6.69
CA ILE A 76 -23.94 1.79 -7.99
C ILE A 76 -23.25 0.45 -7.80
N ARG A 77 -22.17 0.40 -7.02
CA ARG A 77 -21.38 -0.83 -6.84
C ARG A 77 -22.26 -1.96 -6.32
N GLU A 78 -23.09 -1.67 -5.31
CA GLU A 78 -24.02 -2.66 -4.78
C GLU A 78 -25.09 -3.02 -5.82
N ALA A 79 -25.67 -2.04 -6.50
CA ALA A 79 -26.69 -2.26 -7.54
C ALA A 79 -26.21 -3.11 -8.72
N MET A 80 -24.90 -3.10 -9.02
CA MET A 80 -24.31 -3.96 -10.05
C MET A 80 -24.21 -5.43 -9.60
N THR A 81 -24.29 -5.68 -8.30
CA THR A 81 -24.10 -7.00 -7.70
C THR A 81 -25.43 -7.68 -7.36
N VAL A 82 -26.46 -6.90 -7.06
CA VAL A 82 -27.78 -7.40 -6.67
C VAL A 82 -28.84 -7.03 -7.71
N ASP A 83 -29.85 -7.89 -7.87
CA ASP A 83 -30.98 -7.63 -8.77
C ASP A 83 -31.89 -6.50 -8.25
N ARG A 84 -32.00 -6.38 -6.92
CA ARG A 84 -32.79 -5.33 -6.26
C ARG A 84 -32.03 -4.78 -5.05
N LEU A 85 -31.94 -3.46 -4.98
CA LEU A 85 -31.39 -2.75 -3.82
C LEU A 85 -32.38 -2.83 -2.66
N ASP A 86 -31.87 -3.08 -1.46
CA ASP A 86 -32.63 -3.13 -0.21
C ASP A 86 -31.97 -2.17 0.80
N LEU A 87 -32.76 -1.32 1.47
CA LEU A 87 -32.24 -0.40 2.47
C LEU A 87 -31.57 -1.11 3.66
N GLU A 88 -32.10 -2.24 4.12
CA GLU A 88 -31.51 -3.01 5.22
C GLU A 88 -30.14 -3.58 4.81
N TYR A 89 -30.03 -3.98 3.54
CA TYR A 89 -28.75 -4.40 2.97
C TYR A 89 -27.77 -3.23 2.84
N LEU A 90 -28.23 -2.06 2.44
CA LEU A 90 -27.40 -0.85 2.30
C LEU A 90 -26.90 -0.33 3.66
N GLU A 91 -27.68 -0.49 4.73
CA GLU A 91 -27.28 -0.08 6.07
C GLU A 91 -26.04 -0.83 6.58
N GLY A 92 -25.91 -2.12 6.23
CA GLY A 92 -24.75 -2.93 6.57
C GLY A 92 -23.49 -2.72 5.71
N ILE A 93 -23.45 -1.73 4.80
CA ILE A 93 -22.33 -1.54 3.87
C ILE A 93 -21.01 -1.28 4.61
N ASP A 94 -21.00 -0.38 5.58
CA ASP A 94 -19.77 -0.01 6.27
C ASP A 94 -19.18 -1.19 7.05
N ASP A 95 -20.03 -2.00 7.70
CA ASP A 95 -19.58 -3.21 8.39
C ASP A 95 -19.05 -4.27 7.43
N ARG A 96 -19.68 -4.45 6.25
CA ARG A 96 -19.16 -5.35 5.21
C ARG A 96 -17.83 -4.86 4.66
N ARG A 97 -17.73 -3.55 4.39
CA ARG A 97 -16.51 -2.90 3.89
C ARG A 97 -15.38 -3.05 4.90
N LYS A 98 -15.66 -2.78 6.18
CA LYS A 98 -14.69 -2.95 7.26
C LYS A 98 -14.19 -4.39 7.32
N ARG A 99 -15.09 -5.38 7.34
CA ARG A 99 -14.70 -6.80 7.30
C ARG A 99 -13.87 -7.17 6.08
N ALA A 100 -14.26 -6.72 4.89
CA ALA A 100 -13.50 -6.98 3.67
C ALA A 100 -12.11 -6.31 3.70
N MET A 101 -11.99 -5.12 4.28
CA MET A 101 -10.71 -4.45 4.50
C MET A 101 -9.86 -5.20 5.53
N ASP A 102 -10.42 -5.61 6.66
CA ASP A 102 -9.73 -6.38 7.70
C ASP A 102 -9.22 -7.72 7.13
N GLU A 103 -10.04 -8.42 6.34
CA GLU A 103 -9.63 -9.64 5.64
C GLU A 103 -8.54 -9.38 4.59
N ARG A 104 -8.60 -8.26 3.87
CA ARG A 104 -7.54 -7.87 2.93
C ARG A 104 -6.23 -7.60 3.67
N VAL A 105 -6.28 -6.83 4.76
CA VAL A 105 -5.11 -6.54 5.60
C VAL A 105 -4.51 -7.85 6.10
N LYS A 106 -5.33 -8.75 6.65
CA LYS A 106 -4.87 -10.05 7.15
C LYS A 106 -4.16 -10.88 6.08
N ARG A 107 -4.71 -10.95 4.86
CA ARG A 107 -4.09 -11.68 3.74
C ARG A 107 -2.76 -11.06 3.33
N LEU A 108 -2.68 -9.73 3.26
CA LEU A 108 -1.44 -9.03 2.97
C LEU A 108 -0.38 -9.30 4.06
N GLU A 109 -0.77 -9.24 5.34
CA GLU A 109 0.14 -9.54 6.45
C GLU A 109 0.63 -11.01 6.43
N GLU A 110 -0.25 -11.96 6.15
CA GLU A 110 0.12 -13.38 6.01
C GLU A 110 1.15 -13.57 4.89
N PHE A 111 0.95 -12.90 3.77
CA PHE A 111 1.89 -12.92 2.65
C PHE A 111 3.21 -12.22 2.99
N THR A 112 3.18 -11.03 3.58
CA THR A 112 4.38 -10.30 4.03
C THR A 112 5.23 -11.16 4.97
N ARG A 113 4.60 -11.85 5.94
CA ARG A 113 5.31 -12.78 6.82
C ARG A 113 5.98 -13.92 6.06
N ALA A 114 5.30 -14.52 5.08
CA ALA A 114 5.88 -15.59 4.27
C ALA A 114 7.08 -15.09 3.45
N VAL A 115 6.98 -13.88 2.87
CA VAL A 115 8.08 -13.23 2.14
C VAL A 115 9.26 -12.96 3.09
N MET A 116 9.02 -12.40 4.27
CA MET A 116 10.07 -12.17 5.28
C MET A 116 10.80 -13.46 5.68
N ILE A 117 10.06 -14.56 5.87
CA ILE A 117 10.64 -15.87 6.18
C ILE A 117 11.53 -16.35 5.03
N ALA A 118 11.05 -16.26 3.77
CA ALA A 118 11.82 -16.65 2.60
C ALA A 118 13.10 -15.81 2.43
N TRP A 119 13.08 -14.53 2.85
CA TRP A 119 14.23 -13.64 2.79
C TRP A 119 15.10 -13.68 4.05
N LYS A 120 14.76 -14.44 5.09
CA LYS A 120 15.45 -14.41 6.39
C LYS A 120 16.96 -14.66 6.32
N ASP A 121 17.41 -15.50 5.38
CA ASP A 121 18.83 -15.81 5.19
C ASP A 121 19.46 -15.02 4.03
N GLY A 122 18.66 -14.21 3.33
CA GLY A 122 19.11 -13.22 2.32
C GLY A 122 19.19 -13.79 0.93
N ARG A 123 18.76 -15.03 0.80
CA ARG A 123 18.63 -15.76 -0.45
C ARG A 123 17.33 -16.52 -0.38
N VAL A 124 16.49 -16.31 -1.39
CA VAL A 124 15.27 -17.11 -1.59
C VAL A 124 15.64 -18.32 -2.43
N THR A 125 15.44 -19.51 -1.89
CA THR A 125 15.62 -20.77 -2.62
C THR A 125 14.51 -20.99 -3.66
N ALA A 126 14.73 -21.88 -4.64
CA ALA A 126 13.72 -22.20 -5.64
C ALA A 126 12.42 -22.75 -5.01
N THR A 127 12.55 -23.53 -3.93
CA THR A 127 11.41 -24.07 -3.18
C THR A 127 10.63 -22.99 -2.47
N GLU A 128 11.29 -22.06 -1.77
CA GLU A 128 10.63 -20.93 -1.10
C GLU A 128 9.93 -20.02 -2.10
N ARG A 129 10.55 -19.77 -3.25
CA ARG A 129 9.94 -18.99 -4.32
C ARG A 129 8.65 -19.62 -4.83
N LEU A 130 8.63 -20.94 -5.00
CA LEU A 130 7.44 -21.68 -5.40
C LEU A 130 6.33 -21.59 -4.33
N LEU A 131 6.68 -21.76 -3.05
CA LEU A 131 5.73 -21.69 -1.94
C LEU A 131 5.11 -20.30 -1.80
N VAL A 132 5.91 -19.24 -1.93
CA VAL A 132 5.42 -17.85 -1.90
C VAL A 132 4.50 -17.57 -3.09
N GLU A 133 4.83 -18.05 -4.29
CA GLU A 133 3.97 -17.87 -5.46
C GLU A 133 2.63 -18.62 -5.31
N GLN A 134 2.63 -19.85 -4.78
CA GLN A 134 1.42 -20.59 -4.49
C GLN A 134 0.57 -19.89 -3.42
N LEU A 135 1.20 -19.35 -2.38
CA LEU A 135 0.50 -18.59 -1.34
C LEU A 135 -0.13 -17.31 -1.92
N ARG A 136 0.57 -16.60 -2.81
CA ARG A 136 0.04 -15.43 -3.52
C ARG A 136 -1.25 -15.76 -4.25
N GLU A 137 -1.26 -16.86 -5.00
CA GLU A 137 -2.43 -17.31 -5.75
C GLU A 137 -3.60 -17.67 -4.82
N ASN A 138 -3.32 -18.42 -3.76
CA ASN A 138 -4.33 -18.83 -2.77
C ASN A 138 -4.95 -17.64 -2.02
N LEU A 139 -4.16 -16.61 -1.71
CA LEU A 139 -4.63 -15.40 -1.03
C LEU A 139 -5.24 -14.38 -2.01
N GLY A 140 -5.13 -14.61 -3.32
CA GLY A 140 -5.64 -13.72 -4.36
C GLY A 140 -4.91 -12.37 -4.42
N ILE A 141 -3.60 -12.38 -4.14
CA ILE A 141 -2.77 -11.17 -4.14
C ILE A 141 -2.31 -10.86 -5.58
N SER A 142 -2.48 -9.60 -5.99
CA SER A 142 -2.09 -9.14 -7.31
C SER A 142 -0.55 -9.08 -7.46
N ARG A 143 -0.06 -9.08 -8.70
CA ARG A 143 1.38 -8.94 -8.97
C ARG A 143 1.95 -7.58 -8.50
N GLU A 144 1.14 -6.52 -8.59
CA GLU A 144 1.54 -5.20 -8.12
C GLU A 144 1.68 -5.16 -6.59
N GLU A 145 0.77 -5.79 -5.86
CA GLU A 145 0.87 -5.94 -4.40
C GLU A 145 2.06 -6.80 -4.01
N GLN A 146 2.28 -7.92 -4.69
CA GLN A 146 3.46 -8.77 -4.49
C GLN A 146 4.75 -7.97 -4.64
N GLN A 147 4.91 -7.26 -5.76
CA GLN A 147 6.15 -6.54 -6.06
C GLN A 147 6.44 -5.45 -5.02
N ARG A 148 5.39 -4.74 -4.56
CA ARG A 148 5.51 -3.74 -3.51
C ARG A 148 5.98 -4.36 -2.19
N ILE A 149 5.32 -5.43 -1.75
CA ILE A 149 5.66 -6.13 -0.50
C ILE A 149 7.07 -6.74 -0.58
N GLU A 150 7.43 -7.36 -1.70
CA GLU A 150 8.77 -7.92 -1.88
C GLU A 150 9.85 -6.84 -1.84
N SER A 151 9.59 -5.65 -2.38
CA SER A 151 10.53 -4.52 -2.34
C SER A 151 10.71 -3.98 -0.92
N GLU A 152 9.60 -3.72 -0.22
CA GLU A 152 9.60 -3.25 1.17
C GLU A 152 10.31 -4.25 2.09
N VAL A 153 9.96 -5.53 2.02
CA VAL A 153 10.59 -6.57 2.85
C VAL A 153 12.08 -6.71 2.55
N MET A 154 12.48 -6.59 1.28
CA MET A 154 13.88 -6.69 0.91
C MET A 154 14.70 -5.51 1.47
N GLU A 155 14.14 -4.30 1.42
CA GLU A 155 14.73 -3.11 2.02
C GLU A 155 14.91 -3.30 3.53
N ASP A 156 13.85 -3.68 4.25
CA ASP A 156 13.88 -3.92 5.69
C ASP A 156 14.89 -5.00 6.09
N VAL A 157 14.93 -6.11 5.34
CA VAL A 157 15.84 -7.24 5.64
C VAL A 157 17.30 -6.86 5.37
N LEU A 158 17.56 -6.09 4.31
CA LEU A 158 18.90 -5.61 4.00
C LEU A 158 19.37 -4.59 5.04
N GLU A 159 18.55 -3.57 5.35
CA GLU A 159 18.87 -2.52 6.31
C GLU A 159 19.23 -3.09 7.67
N ASN A 160 18.44 -4.05 8.16
CA ASN A 160 18.71 -4.72 9.45
C ASN A 160 20.07 -5.44 9.46
N ARG A 161 20.46 -6.11 8.37
CA ARG A 161 21.76 -6.82 8.32
C ARG A 161 22.92 -5.87 8.19
N THR A 162 22.79 -4.85 7.35
CA THR A 162 23.83 -3.85 7.17
C THR A 162 24.03 -3.07 8.45
N GLY A 163 22.95 -2.75 9.19
CA GLY A 163 23.02 -2.11 10.51
C GLY A 163 23.73 -2.97 11.56
N ILE A 164 23.42 -4.27 11.64
CA ILE A 164 24.11 -5.20 12.55
C ILE A 164 25.60 -5.29 12.21
N TYR A 165 25.95 -5.39 10.92
CA TYR A 165 27.35 -5.42 10.51
C TYR A 165 28.07 -4.10 10.82
N ALA A 166 27.44 -2.96 10.51
CA ALA A 166 28.00 -1.64 10.71
C ALA A 166 28.35 -1.37 12.18
N ALA A 167 27.44 -1.69 13.11
CA ALA A 167 27.67 -1.49 14.54
C ALA A 167 28.90 -2.25 15.06
N VAL A 168 29.10 -3.50 14.61
CA VAL A 168 30.28 -4.30 15.00
C VAL A 168 31.55 -3.82 14.30
N ALA A 169 31.44 -3.37 13.04
CA ALA A 169 32.57 -2.83 12.29
C ALA A 169 33.04 -1.48 12.85
N GLU A 170 32.12 -0.65 13.34
CA GLU A 170 32.40 0.63 14.01
C GLU A 170 33.20 0.41 15.29
N GLU A 171 32.74 -0.49 16.18
CA GLU A 171 33.46 -0.85 17.42
C GLU A 171 34.89 -1.38 17.13
N ALA A 172 35.04 -2.21 16.09
CA ALA A 172 36.35 -2.75 15.71
C ALA A 172 37.29 -1.72 15.05
N LEU A 173 36.78 -0.59 14.55
CA LEU A 173 37.55 0.48 13.93
C LEU A 173 37.92 1.58 14.94
N GLU A 174 37.10 1.77 15.98
CA GLU A 174 37.28 2.78 17.02
C GLU A 174 38.56 2.55 17.85
N ASP A 175 38.95 1.29 18.07
CA ASP A 175 40.12 0.90 18.87
C ASP A 175 41.48 0.93 18.12
N GLY A 176 41.50 1.31 16.84
CA GLY A 176 42.70 1.43 16.01
C GLY A 176 42.71 0.53 14.77
N PRO A 177 43.89 0.18 14.21
CA PRO A 177 43.93 -0.66 13.01
C PRO A 177 43.39 -2.06 13.31
N ILE A 178 42.36 -2.48 12.54
CA ILE A 178 41.74 -3.82 12.63
C ILE A 178 42.83 -4.90 12.67
N THR A 179 42.84 -5.66 13.76
CA THR A 179 43.72 -6.81 13.95
C THR A 179 43.28 -7.99 13.10
N GLU A 180 44.17 -8.97 12.90
CA GLU A 180 43.84 -10.18 12.12
C GLU A 180 42.65 -10.94 12.74
N ASP A 181 42.59 -11.02 14.07
CA ASP A 181 41.52 -11.70 14.80
C ASP A 181 40.15 -11.00 14.62
N GLU A 182 40.13 -9.66 14.65
CA GLU A 182 38.92 -8.87 14.37
C GLU A 182 38.48 -9.01 12.90
N ARG A 183 39.44 -9.13 11.97
CA ARG A 183 39.12 -9.38 10.57
C ARG A 183 38.52 -10.76 10.35
N GLU A 184 39.03 -11.79 11.01
CA GLU A 184 38.42 -13.12 10.99
C GLU A 184 37.00 -13.11 11.55
N LEU A 185 36.77 -12.38 12.65
CA LEU A 185 35.45 -12.25 13.27
C LEU A 185 34.45 -11.53 12.36
N LEU A 186 34.86 -10.41 11.75
CA LEU A 186 34.02 -9.64 10.81
C LEU A 186 33.72 -10.45 9.53
N GLU A 187 34.67 -11.25 9.04
CA GLU A 187 34.47 -12.15 7.91
C GLU A 187 33.49 -13.30 8.27
N ALA A 188 33.56 -13.82 9.49
CA ALA A 188 32.60 -14.80 10.00
C ALA A 188 31.19 -14.19 10.16
N LEU A 189 31.11 -12.96 10.66
CA LEU A 189 29.84 -12.21 10.79
C LEU A 189 29.23 -11.91 9.42
N ARG A 190 30.02 -11.44 8.45
CA ARG A 190 29.60 -11.25 7.05
C ARG A 190 28.98 -12.50 6.47
N LYS A 191 29.66 -13.65 6.64
CA LYS A 191 29.16 -14.95 6.15
C LYS A 191 27.85 -15.35 6.84
N LYS A 192 27.73 -15.13 8.16
CA LYS A 192 26.50 -15.40 8.92
C LYS A 192 25.32 -14.51 8.50
N LEU A 193 25.58 -13.23 8.21
CA LEU A 193 24.55 -12.28 7.76
C LEU A 193 24.24 -12.39 6.25
N GLY A 194 24.99 -13.21 5.51
CA GLY A 194 24.80 -13.42 4.07
C GLY A 194 25.17 -12.21 3.20
N LEU A 195 25.94 -11.25 3.74
CA LEU A 195 26.33 -10.03 3.05
C LEU A 195 27.40 -10.28 1.98
N SER A 196 27.31 -9.58 0.85
CA SER A 196 28.33 -9.68 -0.19
C SER A 196 29.59 -8.93 0.22
N SER A 197 30.73 -9.29 -0.37
CA SER A 197 31.99 -8.56 -0.15
C SER A 197 31.94 -7.11 -0.66
N ARG A 198 30.96 -6.76 -1.49
CA ARG A 198 30.75 -5.39 -1.96
C ARG A 198 30.02 -4.56 -0.92
N ASP A 199 28.98 -5.12 -0.30
CA ASP A 199 28.14 -4.44 0.70
C ASP A 199 28.99 -4.06 1.91
N VAL A 200 29.78 -5.01 2.42
CA VAL A 200 30.69 -4.79 3.54
C VAL A 200 31.73 -3.71 3.26
N ARG A 201 32.33 -3.68 2.06
CA ARG A 201 33.32 -2.65 1.70
C ARG A 201 32.70 -1.25 1.63
N ALA A 202 31.44 -1.15 1.19
CA ALA A 202 30.74 0.13 1.18
C ALA A 202 30.53 0.64 2.62
N ILE A 203 30.06 -0.23 3.51
CA ILE A 203 29.86 0.08 4.94
C ILE A 203 31.19 0.51 5.59
N GLU A 204 32.25 -0.29 5.46
CA GLU A 204 33.56 0.03 6.02
C GLU A 204 34.15 1.35 5.46
N SER A 205 33.90 1.65 4.17
CA SER A 205 34.31 2.92 3.57
C SER A 205 33.48 4.12 4.05
N GLU A 206 32.23 3.93 4.46
CA GLU A 206 31.40 4.99 5.02
C GLU A 206 31.82 5.29 6.46
N ILE A 207 32.09 4.26 7.27
CA ILE A 207 32.60 4.40 8.64
C ILE A 207 33.95 5.15 8.62
N GLY A 208 34.92 4.71 7.79
CA GLY A 208 36.23 5.36 7.73
C GLY A 208 36.22 6.81 7.20
N LYS A 209 35.14 7.25 6.53
CA LYS A 209 34.94 8.65 6.13
C LYS A 209 34.31 9.50 7.22
N ALA A 210 33.58 8.90 8.15
CA ALA A 210 32.95 9.61 9.27
C ALA A 210 33.97 10.02 10.34
N GLU A 211 35.11 9.32 10.42
CA GLU A 211 36.20 9.57 11.38
C GLU A 211 37.38 10.40 10.84
N SER A 212 37.33 10.85 9.57
CA SER A 212 38.32 11.74 8.94
C SER A 212 37.84 13.18 8.84
#